data_AF-A0A2H0TKF9-F1
#
_entry.id   AF-A0A2H0TKF9-F1
#
_cell.length_a   1.000
_cell.length_b   1.000
_cell.length_c   1.000
_cell.angle_alpha   90.00
_cell.angle_beta   90.00
_cell.angle_gamma   90.00
#
_symmetry.space_group_name_H-M   'P 1'
#
loop_
_entity.id
_entity.type
_entity.pdbx_description
1 polymer ?
#
loop_
_entity_poly.entity_id
_entity_poly.type
_entity_poly.pdbx_seq_one_letter_code
_entity_poly.pdbx_strand_id
1 'polypeptide(L)'
;MERRFDILSSNGSRDVASYNEKLLRLEEAPLPYIVLIIDELADLMASRGREMEAGIVRLAQMARAVGIHLVVATQRPSVEVITGLIKANITSRITFQVASQVDSRTVLDMAGAEKLLGLGDMLFVSAEIIKPKRIQAAYVSEREVKRVVNWLKSK
;
A
#
# COMPACT_ATOMS: atom_id res chain seq x y z
N MET A 1 -6.23 15.43 0.97
CA MET A 1 -6.08 14.98 2.37
C MET A 1 -6.62 16.03 3.33
N GLU A 2 -6.10 17.27 3.28
CA GLU A 2 -6.53 18.39 4.14
C GLU A 2 -8.04 18.58 4.19
N ARG A 3 -8.71 18.67 3.03
CA ARG A 3 -10.18 18.73 2.96
C ARG A 3 -10.88 17.64 3.81
N ARG A 4 -10.37 16.40 3.81
CA ARG A 4 -10.98 15.33 4.63
C ARG A 4 -10.69 15.53 6.11
N PHE A 5 -9.51 16.01 6.45
CA PHE A 5 -9.18 16.36 7.84
C PHE A 5 -10.13 17.44 8.38
N ASP A 6 -10.38 18.48 7.59
CA ASP A 6 -11.31 19.55 7.96
C ASP A 6 -12.73 19.01 8.16
N ILE A 7 -13.22 18.19 7.21
CA ILE A 7 -14.54 17.54 7.32
C ILE A 7 -14.65 16.71 8.61
N LEU A 8 -13.65 15.88 8.92
CA LEU A 8 -13.66 15.04 10.11
C LEU A 8 -13.65 15.89 11.39
N SER A 9 -12.80 16.92 11.44
CA SER A 9 -12.66 17.83 12.58
C SER A 9 -13.95 18.61 12.83
N SER A 10 -14.53 19.23 11.80
CA SER A 10 -15.79 19.99 11.91
C SER A 10 -16.98 19.14 12.34
N ASN A 11 -16.92 17.82 12.13
CA ASN A 11 -17.95 16.87 12.54
C ASN A 11 -17.60 16.10 13.82
N GLY A 12 -16.55 16.50 14.55
CA GLY A 12 -16.12 15.85 15.79
C GLY A 12 -15.87 14.35 15.62
N SER A 13 -15.27 13.95 14.49
CA SER A 13 -15.01 12.54 14.15
C SER A 13 -13.50 12.32 14.13
N ARG A 14 -13.04 11.25 14.80
CA ARG A 14 -11.60 10.96 14.94
C ARG A 14 -10.99 10.36 13.67
N ASP A 15 -11.81 9.67 12.88
CA ASP A 15 -11.40 8.94 11.68
C ASP A 15 -12.59 8.80 10.72
N VAL A 16 -12.31 8.38 9.48
CA VAL A 16 -13.32 8.16 8.45
C VAL A 16 -14.35 7.10 8.84
N ALA A 17 -13.98 6.12 9.66
CA ALA A 17 -14.88 5.05 10.08
C ALA A 17 -15.97 5.59 11.02
N SER A 18 -15.57 6.34 12.05
CA SER A 18 -16.48 7.02 12.98
C SER A 18 -17.32 8.10 12.29
N TYR A 19 -16.78 8.79 11.28
CA TYR A 19 -17.56 9.72 10.47
C TYR A 19 -18.62 9.01 9.62
N ASN A 20 -18.24 7.93 8.93
CA ASN A 20 -19.17 7.15 8.12
C ASN A 20 -20.25 6.47 8.96
N GLU A 21 -19.95 6.05 10.19
CA GLU A 21 -20.97 5.54 11.11
C GLU A 21 -22.05 6.58 11.42
N LYS A 22 -21.68 7.86 11.57
CA LYS A 22 -22.64 8.96 11.75
C LYS A 22 -23.48 9.17 10.50
N LEU A 23 -22.86 9.20 9.32
CA LEU A 23 -23.58 9.38 8.04
C LEU A 23 -24.57 8.25 7.80
N LEU A 24 -24.20 7.01 8.09
CA LEU A 24 -25.11 5.86 7.97
C LEU A 24 -26.33 5.99 8.89
N ARG A 25 -26.18 6.51 10.11
CA ARG A 25 -27.31 6.78 11.02
C ARG A 25 -28.21 7.91 10.54
N LEU A 26 -27.68 8.82 9.72
CA LEU A 26 -28.41 9.92 9.08
C LEU A 26 -28.95 9.54 7.70
N GLU A 27 -28.77 8.29 7.28
CA GLU A 27 -29.11 7.81 5.92
C GLU A 27 -28.41 8.59 4.80
N GLU A 28 -27.25 9.18 5.11
CA GLU A 28 -26.40 9.89 4.16
C GLU A 28 -25.32 8.98 3.56
N ALA A 29 -24.88 9.33 2.35
CA ALA A 29 -23.85 8.58 1.65
C ALA A 29 -22.49 8.67 2.38
N PRO A 30 -21.83 7.54 2.68
CA PRO A 30 -20.55 7.55 3.39
C PRO A 30 -19.44 8.19 2.56
N LEU A 31 -18.45 8.77 3.23
CA LEU A 31 -17.23 9.22 2.60
C LEU A 31 -16.42 7.98 2.13
N PRO A 32 -16.14 7.83 0.83
CA PRO A 32 -15.51 6.62 0.31
C PRO A 32 -14.07 6.51 0.78
N TYR A 33 -13.56 5.28 0.92
CA TYR A 33 -12.11 5.08 1.04
C TYR A 33 -11.43 5.34 -0.30
N ILE A 34 -10.21 5.87 -0.26
CA ILE A 34 -9.38 6.06 -1.45
C ILE A 34 -8.19 5.13 -1.35
N VAL A 35 -7.96 4.31 -2.36
CA VAL A 35 -6.76 3.48 -2.48
C VAL A 35 -5.92 4.03 -3.63
N LEU A 36 -4.73 4.51 -3.31
CA LEU A 36 -3.74 4.94 -4.30
C LEU A 36 -2.79 3.78 -4.56
N ILE A 37 -2.74 3.32 -5.82
CA ILE A 37 -1.90 2.20 -6.25
C ILE A 37 -0.82 2.75 -7.18
N ILE A 38 0.44 2.46 -6.86
CA ILE A 38 1.62 2.76 -7.68
C ILE A 38 2.23 1.43 -8.07
N ASP A 39 2.21 1.08 -9.36
CA ASP A 39 2.68 -0.22 -9.85
C ASP A 39 4.22 -0.30 -9.92
N GLU A 40 4.87 0.81 -10.24
CA GLU A 40 6.34 0.89 -10.30
C GLU A 40 6.84 2.19 -9.65
N LEU A 41 7.25 2.09 -8.38
CA LEU A 41 7.79 3.22 -7.63
C LEU A 41 9.09 3.74 -8.23
N ALA A 42 9.92 2.86 -8.80
CA ALA A 42 11.25 3.23 -9.27
C ALA A 42 11.20 4.30 -10.39
N ASP A 43 10.19 4.24 -11.25
CA ASP A 43 9.99 5.21 -12.33
C ASP A 43 9.67 6.61 -11.78
N LEU A 44 8.90 6.67 -10.70
CA LEU A 44 8.63 7.94 -10.01
C LEU A 44 9.86 8.47 -9.28
N MET A 45 10.64 7.56 -8.67
CA MET A 45 11.85 7.92 -7.95
C MET A 45 12.96 8.41 -8.89
N ALA A 46 13.07 7.84 -10.08
CA ALA A 46 14.07 8.24 -11.09
C ALA A 46 13.81 9.64 -11.67
N SER A 47 12.54 10.06 -11.78
CA SER A 47 12.18 11.37 -12.36
C SER A 47 12.18 12.51 -11.33
N ARG A 48 11.66 12.27 -10.12
CA ARG A 48 11.50 13.29 -9.06
C ARG A 48 11.63 12.72 -7.65
N GLY A 49 12.69 11.94 -7.39
CA GLY A 49 12.86 11.16 -6.17
C GLY A 49 12.57 11.88 -4.85
N ARG A 50 13.16 13.06 -4.61
CA ARG A 50 12.97 13.78 -3.33
C ARG A 50 11.55 14.29 -3.11
N GLU A 51 10.94 14.88 -4.13
CA GLU A 51 9.56 15.39 -4.04
C GLU A 51 8.58 14.23 -3.88
N MET A 52 8.79 13.15 -4.63
CA MET A 52 7.96 11.95 -4.58
C MET A 52 8.04 11.25 -3.23
N GLU A 53 9.25 11.04 -2.70
CA GLU A 53 9.48 10.46 -1.38
C GLU A 53 8.77 11.27 -0.29
N ALA A 54 8.94 12.60 -0.29
CA ALA A 54 8.28 13.48 0.67
C ALA A 54 6.75 13.36 0.60
N GLY A 55 6.18 13.28 -0.61
CA GLY A 55 4.77 13.06 -0.83
C GLY A 55 4.29 11.71 -0.27
N ILE A 56 5.01 10.63 -0.55
CA ILE A 56 4.69 9.27 -0.06
C ILE A 56 4.76 9.21 1.46
N VAL A 57 5.82 9.75 2.06
CA VAL A 57 5.99 9.81 3.52
C VAL A 57 4.84 10.58 4.17
N ARG A 58 4.50 11.75 3.64
CA ARG A 58 3.38 12.56 4.14
C ARG A 58 2.05 11.81 4.04
N LEU A 59 1.81 11.15 2.90
CA LEU A 59 0.62 10.29 2.73
C LEU A 59 0.61 9.20 3.79
N ALA A 60 1.66 8.39 3.88
CA ALA A 60 1.73 7.26 4.80
C ALA A 60 1.52 7.65 6.28
N GLN A 61 2.00 8.83 6.69
CA GLN A 61 1.86 9.33 8.07
C GLN A 61 0.44 9.78 8.41
N MET A 62 -0.23 10.50 7.50
CA MET A 62 -1.46 11.23 7.81
C MET A 62 -2.73 10.58 7.23
N ALA A 63 -2.58 9.66 6.27
CA ALA A 63 -3.68 9.14 5.47
C ALA A 63 -4.63 8.19 6.21
N ARG A 64 -4.15 7.51 7.26
CA ARG A 64 -4.91 6.49 7.99
C ARG A 64 -6.24 7.02 8.53
N ALA A 65 -6.23 8.16 9.22
CA ALA A 65 -7.44 8.71 9.83
C ALA A 65 -8.44 9.19 8.77
N VAL A 66 -7.97 9.70 7.63
CA VAL A 66 -8.83 10.26 6.57
C VAL A 66 -9.30 9.23 5.53
N GLY A 67 -8.99 7.94 5.73
CA GLY A 67 -9.42 6.86 4.84
C GLY A 67 -8.73 6.85 3.48
N ILE A 68 -7.46 7.27 3.43
CA ILE A 68 -6.63 7.15 2.24
C ILE A 68 -5.61 6.04 2.53
N HIS A 69 -5.46 5.10 1.60
CA HIS A 69 -4.53 3.98 1.71
C HIS A 69 -3.59 3.97 0.51
N LEU A 70 -2.34 3.61 0.75
CA LEU A 70 -1.30 3.59 -0.26
C LEU A 70 -0.83 2.15 -0.47
N VAL A 71 -0.80 1.71 -1.72
CA VAL A 71 -0.21 0.45 -2.15
C VAL A 71 0.88 0.79 -3.16
N VAL A 72 2.11 0.38 -2.87
CA VAL A 72 3.27 0.69 -3.70
C VAL A 72 3.95 -0.61 -4.07
N ALA A 73 4.19 -0.80 -5.37
CA ALA A 73 4.92 -1.92 -5.92
C ALA A 73 6.16 -1.42 -6.69
N THR A 74 7.13 -2.30 -6.83
CA THR A 74 8.33 -2.08 -7.64
C THR A 74 8.98 -3.42 -7.95
N GLN A 75 9.59 -3.54 -9.12
CA GLN A 75 10.45 -4.66 -9.48
C GLN A 75 11.92 -4.39 -9.16
N ARG A 76 12.27 -3.18 -8.68
CA ARG A 76 13.63 -2.74 -8.40
C ARG A 76 13.84 -2.55 -6.88
N PRO A 77 14.15 -3.63 -6.14
CA PRO A 77 14.35 -3.58 -4.69
C PRO A 77 15.73 -2.99 -4.31
N SER A 78 16.00 -1.74 -4.74
CA SER A 78 17.23 -1.01 -4.41
C SER A 78 17.02 -0.02 -3.27
N VAL A 79 18.10 0.35 -2.57
CA VAL A 79 18.06 1.32 -1.46
C VAL A 79 17.66 2.72 -1.92
N GLU A 80 17.88 3.04 -3.20
CA GLU A 80 17.48 4.31 -3.82
C GLU A 80 15.96 4.39 -4.05
N VAL A 81 15.31 3.25 -4.28
CA VAL A 81 13.85 3.16 -4.48
C VAL A 81 13.13 2.95 -3.15
N ILE A 82 13.61 2.00 -2.35
CA ILE A 82 13.05 1.62 -1.05
C ILE A 82 13.94 2.20 0.05
N THR A 83 13.86 3.52 0.20
CA THR A 83 14.68 4.27 1.14
C THR A 83 14.31 3.97 2.60
N GLY A 84 15.15 4.41 3.53
CA GLY A 84 14.85 4.33 4.95
C GLY A 84 13.57 5.06 5.36
N LEU A 85 13.28 6.22 4.74
CA LEU A 85 12.08 7.00 5.03
C LEU A 85 10.80 6.29 4.55
N ILE A 86 10.84 5.68 3.35
CA ILE A 86 9.74 4.85 2.85
C ILE A 86 9.49 3.68 3.81
N LYS A 87 10.54 2.97 4.21
CA LYS A 87 10.43 1.83 5.14
C LYS A 87 9.89 2.23 6.52
N ALA A 88 10.29 3.39 7.04
CA ALA A 88 9.84 3.87 8.34
C ALA A 88 8.34 4.16 8.38
N ASN A 89 7.72 4.51 7.25
CA ASN A 89 6.30 4.90 7.19
C ASN A 89 5.41 3.84 6.54
N ILE A 90 5.97 2.92 5.76
CA ILE A 90 5.26 1.77 5.18
C ILE A 90 5.72 0.49 5.88
N THR A 91 5.00 0.14 6.94
CA THR A 91 5.35 -0.96 7.85
C THR A 91 4.81 -2.33 7.42
N SER A 92 3.81 -2.36 6.54
CA SER A 92 3.30 -3.59 5.94
C SER A 92 3.96 -3.82 4.59
N ARG A 93 4.65 -4.95 4.44
CA ARG A 93 5.43 -5.25 3.24
C ARG A 93 5.19 -6.67 2.77
N ILE A 94 5.07 -6.80 1.47
CA ILE A 94 5.00 -8.07 0.75
C ILE A 94 6.24 -8.13 -0.13
N THR A 95 6.90 -9.28 -0.16
CA THR A 95 8.05 -9.50 -1.05
C THR A 95 7.91 -10.86 -1.68
N PHE A 96 7.83 -10.88 -3.02
CA PHE A 96 7.92 -12.09 -3.83
C PHE A 96 9.39 -12.50 -3.99
N GLN A 97 9.66 -13.53 -4.78
CA GLN A 97 11.03 -13.95 -5.07
C GLN A 97 11.88 -12.79 -5.58
N VAL A 98 13.05 -12.59 -4.96
CA VAL A 98 14.07 -11.61 -5.35
C VAL A 98 15.36 -12.31 -5.72
N ALA A 99 16.24 -11.61 -6.44
CA ALA A 99 17.46 -12.21 -6.99
C ALA A 99 18.52 -12.50 -5.91
N SER A 100 18.57 -11.72 -4.83
CA SER A 100 19.64 -11.82 -3.84
C SER A 100 19.19 -11.59 -2.41
N GLN A 101 20.03 -12.04 -1.47
CA GLN A 101 19.86 -11.75 -0.05
C GLN A 101 19.93 -10.24 0.26
N VAL A 102 20.66 -9.47 -0.56
CA VAL A 102 20.75 -8.01 -0.44
C VAL A 102 19.40 -7.40 -0.77
N ASP A 103 18.78 -7.80 -1.88
CA ASP A 103 17.44 -7.34 -2.27
C ASP A 103 16.38 -7.69 -1.22
N SER A 104 16.45 -8.90 -0.66
CA SER A 104 15.56 -9.32 0.44
C SER A 104 15.69 -8.38 1.64
N ARG A 105 16.94 -8.05 2.03
CA ARG A 105 17.19 -7.10 3.13
C ARG A 105 16.76 -5.67 2.80
N THR A 106 16.84 -5.25 1.54
CA THR A 106 16.37 -3.94 1.13
C THR A 106 14.89 -3.77 1.45
N VAL A 107 14.05 -4.79 1.18
CA VAL A 107 12.59 -4.72 1.40
C VAL A 107 12.18 -5.10 2.83
N LEU A 108 12.66 -6.25 3.33
CA LEU A 108 12.18 -6.87 4.57
C LEU A 108 13.07 -6.59 5.78
N ASP A 109 14.21 -5.91 5.61
CA ASP A 109 15.27 -5.78 6.61
C ASP A 109 15.85 -7.15 7.06
N MET A 110 15.56 -8.22 6.31
CA MET A 110 16.03 -9.58 6.56
C MET A 110 16.15 -10.41 5.29
N ALA A 111 16.88 -11.52 5.40
CA ALA A 111 17.00 -12.53 4.35
C ALA A 111 15.79 -13.46 4.31
N GLY A 112 15.57 -14.12 3.17
CA GLY A 112 14.60 -15.19 3.00
C GLY A 112 13.81 -15.11 1.70
N ALA A 113 13.60 -13.90 1.16
CA ALA A 113 12.85 -13.73 -0.08
C ALA A 113 13.60 -14.30 -1.30
N GLU A 114 14.94 -14.37 -1.25
CA GLU A 114 15.76 -15.00 -2.29
C GLU A 114 15.56 -16.51 -2.39
N LYS A 115 14.93 -17.13 -1.39
CA LYS A 115 14.67 -18.58 -1.32
C LYS A 115 13.22 -18.95 -1.70
N LEU A 116 12.41 -17.96 -2.07
CA LEU A 116 11.04 -18.20 -2.53
C LEU A 116 11.06 -18.91 -3.88
N LEU A 117 9.96 -19.60 -4.19
CA LEU A 117 9.84 -20.45 -5.38
C LEU A 117 9.36 -19.70 -6.63
N GLY A 118 9.02 -18.41 -6.49
CA GLY A 118 8.33 -17.65 -7.53
C GLY A 118 6.84 -18.01 -7.62
N LEU A 119 6.19 -17.65 -8.73
CA LEU A 119 4.79 -18.03 -9.04
C LEU A 119 3.78 -17.79 -7.89
N GLY A 120 3.91 -16.65 -7.21
CA GLY A 120 3.01 -16.25 -6.12
C GLY A 120 3.49 -16.60 -4.71
N ASP A 121 4.58 -17.34 -4.55
CA ASP A 121 5.21 -17.55 -3.24
C ASP A 121 5.80 -16.23 -2.72
N MET A 122 5.38 -15.81 -1.52
CA MET A 122 5.71 -14.51 -0.95
C MET A 122 5.97 -14.56 0.55
N LEU A 123 6.71 -13.57 1.05
CA LEU A 123 6.83 -13.24 2.46
C LEU A 123 6.01 -12.00 2.79
N PHE A 124 5.29 -12.03 3.91
CA PHE A 124 4.52 -10.91 4.44
C PHE A 124 5.01 -10.54 5.84
N VAL A 125 5.23 -9.24 6.05
CA VAL A 125 5.50 -8.63 7.36
C VAL A 125 4.58 -7.44 7.58
N SER A 126 4.28 -7.15 8.84
CA SER A 126 3.53 -5.96 9.23
C SER A 126 4.00 -5.44 10.58
N ALA A 127 3.49 -4.29 11.01
CA ALA A 127 3.74 -3.78 12.36
C ALA A 127 3.32 -4.77 13.47
N GLU A 128 2.35 -5.65 13.20
CA GLU A 128 1.86 -6.68 14.12
C GLU A 128 2.58 -8.02 13.96
N ILE A 129 3.17 -8.27 12.78
CA ILE A 129 3.82 -9.53 12.41
C ILE A 129 5.28 -9.26 12.07
N ILE A 130 6.12 -9.29 13.11
CA ILE A 130 7.56 -9.00 13.02
C ILE A 130 8.32 -10.12 12.30
N LYS A 131 7.92 -11.39 12.49
CA LYS A 131 8.52 -12.52 11.78
C LYS A 131 7.78 -12.74 10.45
N PRO A 132 8.48 -12.80 9.29
CA PRO A 132 7.81 -12.97 8.01
C PRO A 132 6.97 -14.24 7.98
N LYS A 133 5.72 -14.07 7.56
CA LYS A 133 4.83 -15.17 7.24
C LYS A 133 4.99 -15.51 5.77
N ARG A 134 5.35 -16.76 5.47
CA ARG A 134 5.33 -17.27 4.09
C ARG A 134 3.90 -17.58 3.67
N ILE A 135 3.50 -17.08 2.51
CA ILE A 135 2.12 -17.16 1.99
C ILE A 135 2.20 -17.48 0.49
N GLN A 136 1.29 -18.32 0.01
CA GLN A 136 1.06 -18.50 -1.42
C GLN A 136 -0.03 -17.54 -1.88
N ALA A 137 0.30 -16.60 -2.75
CA ALA A 137 -0.66 -15.71 -3.37
C ALA A 137 -1.59 -16.48 -4.32
N ALA A 138 -2.85 -16.07 -4.37
CA ALA A 138 -3.81 -16.59 -5.32
C ALA A 138 -3.43 -16.18 -6.75
N TYR A 139 -3.44 -17.13 -7.67
CA TYR A 139 -3.28 -16.83 -9.09
C TYR A 139 -4.60 -16.29 -9.65
N VAL A 140 -4.51 -15.19 -10.41
CA VAL A 140 -5.64 -14.63 -11.15
C VAL A 140 -5.16 -14.40 -12.58
N SER A 141 -5.85 -15.00 -13.55
CA SER A 141 -5.51 -14.84 -14.96
C SER A 141 -5.96 -13.48 -15.50
N GLU A 142 -5.31 -13.00 -16.55
CA GLU A 142 -5.71 -11.77 -17.24
C GLU A 142 -7.15 -11.84 -17.76
N ARG A 143 -7.61 -13.03 -18.15
CA ARG A 143 -9.01 -13.27 -18.58
C ARG A 143 -9.98 -13.02 -17.43
N GLU A 144 -9.66 -13.50 -16.22
CA GLU A 144 -10.47 -13.24 -15.02
C GLU A 144 -10.56 -11.76 -14.71
N VAL A 145 -9.43 -11.05 -14.75
CA VAL A 145 -9.39 -9.59 -14.54
C VAL A 145 -10.28 -8.89 -15.56
N LYS A 146 -10.13 -9.20 -16.86
CA LYS A 146 -10.95 -8.61 -17.93
C LYS A 146 -12.45 -8.86 -17.74
N ARG A 147 -12.85 -10.06 -17.29
CA ARG A 147 -14.25 -10.37 -16.99
C ARG A 147 -14.81 -9.47 -15.87
N VAL A 148 -14.07 -9.32 -14.77
CA VAL A 148 -14.49 -8.46 -13.65
C VAL A 148 -14.57 -7.00 -14.07
N VAL A 149 -13.57 -6.50 -14.82
CA VAL A 149 -13.58 -5.12 -15.33
C VAL A 149 -14.77 -4.87 -16.25
N ASN A 150 -15.07 -5.80 -17.16
CA ASN A 150 -16.21 -5.65 -18.07
C ASN A 150 -17.55 -5.66 -17.33
N TRP A 151 -17.69 -6.51 -16.30
CA TRP A 151 -18.87 -6.51 -15.43
C TRP A 151 -19.03 -5.17 -14.69
N LEU A 152 -17.94 -4.60 -14.15
CA LEU A 152 -17.96 -3.31 -13.47
C LEU A 152 -18.36 -2.16 -14.40
N LYS A 153 -17.86 -2.15 -15.65
CA LYS A 153 -18.20 -1.12 -16.65
C LYS A 153 -19.67 -1.15 -17.11
N SER A 154 -20.37 -2.26 -16.90
CA SER A 154 -21.78 -2.42 -17.29
C SER A 154 -22.77 -1.92 -16.24
N LYS A 155 -22.27 -1.47 -15.08
CA LYS A 155 -23.06 -0.81 -14.03
C LYS A 155 -22.88 0.70 -14.09
#